data_AF-A0A820Q0V3-F1
#
_entry.id   AF-A0A820Q0V3-F1
#
_cell.length_a   1.000
_cell.length_b   1.000
_cell.length_c   1.000
_cell.angle_alpha   90.00
_cell.angle_beta   90.00
_cell.angle_gamma   90.00
#
_symmetry.space_group_name_H-M   'P 1'
#
loop_
_entity.id
_entity.type
_entity.pdbx_description
1 polymer ?
#
loop_
_entity_poly.entity_id
_entity_poly.type
_entity_poly.pdbx_seq_one_letter_code
_entity_poly.pdbx_strand_id
1 'polypeptide(L)'
;NLTKLHDRICYPDEEQQLRRACGTINCLNGKTCMIENGMGVCRCLFNCSSEKNQICASNGLLYQNLCEMKRDGCTRDENLTPINTSY
;
A
#
# COMPACT_ATOMS: atom_id res chain seq x y z
N ASN A 1 18.30 -19.34 19.55
CA ASN A 1 19.68 -19.90 19.48
C ASN A 1 20.28 -19.34 18.19
N LEU A 2 21.28 -18.45 18.21
CA LEU A 2 21.74 -17.72 17.00
C LEU A 2 22.67 -18.62 16.17
N THR A 3 22.19 -19.18 15.06
CA THR A 3 22.81 -20.37 14.43
C THR A 3 23.64 -20.16 13.17
N LYS A 4 23.86 -18.94 12.65
CA LYS A 4 24.80 -18.77 11.53
C LYS A 4 25.43 -17.39 11.41
N LEU A 5 26.75 -17.41 11.25
CA LEU A 5 27.64 -16.28 10.97
C LEU A 5 28.24 -16.49 9.57
N HIS A 6 27.72 -15.81 8.56
CA HIS A 6 28.46 -15.53 7.32
C HIS A 6 28.62 -14.00 7.28
N ASP A 7 29.84 -13.52 7.05
CA ASP A 7 30.22 -12.08 7.06
C ASP A 7 30.06 -11.30 8.38
N ARG A 8 30.16 -11.96 9.55
CA ARG A 8 29.97 -11.33 10.90
C ARG A 8 28.56 -10.82 11.18
N ILE A 9 27.57 -11.21 10.39
CA ILE A 9 26.17 -10.86 10.60
C ILE A 9 25.48 -12.05 11.27
N CYS A 10 24.92 -11.85 12.47
CA CYS A 10 24.07 -12.83 13.14
C CYS A 10 22.65 -12.75 12.57
N TYR A 11 22.10 -13.88 12.10
CA TYR A 11 20.68 -14.00 11.79
C TYR A 11 19.89 -14.56 12.99
N PRO A 12 18.76 -13.96 13.36
CA PRO A 12 17.99 -14.40 14.53
C PRO A 12 16.75 -15.21 14.15
N ASP A 13 16.26 -16.00 15.12
CA ASP A 13 15.01 -16.78 15.14
C ASP A 13 13.86 -16.10 14.35
N GLU A 14 13.00 -16.89 13.69
CA GLU A 14 11.93 -16.47 12.74
C GLU A 14 11.13 -15.20 13.15
N GLU A 15 10.99 -14.94 14.44
CA GLU A 15 10.36 -13.75 15.02
C GLU A 15 11.06 -12.41 14.65
N GLN A 16 12.38 -12.41 14.45
CA GLN A 16 13.13 -11.19 14.11
C GLN A 16 13.17 -10.93 12.60
N GLN A 17 12.97 -11.95 11.77
CA GLN A 17 12.77 -11.81 10.32
C GLN A 17 11.41 -11.14 10.03
N LEU A 18 10.38 -11.53 10.79
CA LEU A 18 9.05 -10.92 10.75
C LEU A 18 9.06 -9.43 11.09
N ARG A 19 9.83 -9.02 12.11
CA ARG A 19 10.03 -7.61 12.47
C ARG A 19 10.80 -6.80 11.41
N ARG A 20 11.69 -7.44 10.65
CA ARG A 20 12.47 -6.78 9.58
C ARG A 20 11.67 -6.60 8.29
N ALA A 21 10.71 -7.48 8.02
CA ALA A 21 9.90 -7.49 6.80
C ALA A 21 9.30 -6.11 6.48
N CYS A 22 8.49 -5.54 7.39
CA CYS A 22 7.99 -4.16 7.22
C CYS A 22 8.75 -3.11 8.03
N GLY A 23 9.66 -3.50 8.93
CA GLY A 23 10.41 -2.55 9.76
C GLY A 23 11.40 -1.66 9.00
N THR A 24 11.71 -1.98 7.74
CA THR A 24 12.64 -1.21 6.89
C THR A 24 12.07 -0.81 5.53
N ILE A 25 10.85 -1.25 5.21
CA ILE A 25 10.23 -0.98 3.90
C ILE A 25 9.47 0.34 3.95
N ASN A 26 9.89 1.29 3.12
CA ASN A 26 9.15 2.50 2.84
C ASN A 26 8.33 2.31 1.56
N CYS A 27 7.02 2.18 1.71
CA CYS A 27 6.11 2.06 0.58
C CYS A 27 5.81 3.43 -0.05
N LEU A 28 5.78 3.48 -1.39
CA LEU A 28 5.48 4.69 -2.16
C LEU A 28 3.99 4.77 -2.49
N ASN A 29 3.53 5.95 -2.94
CA ASN A 29 2.18 6.19 -3.47
C ASN A 29 1.04 5.82 -2.50
N GLY A 30 1.26 6.00 -1.20
CA GLY A 30 0.24 5.74 -0.17
C GLY A 30 -0.02 4.25 0.10
N LYS A 31 0.81 3.35 -0.43
CA LYS A 31 0.75 1.92 -0.12
C LYS A 31 1.16 1.66 1.33
N THR A 32 0.59 0.61 1.93
CA THR A 32 0.93 0.14 3.27
C THR A 32 1.75 -1.14 3.16
N CYS A 33 2.81 -1.25 3.96
CA CYS A 33 3.55 -2.52 4.05
C CYS A 33 2.75 -3.54 4.85
N MET A 34 2.53 -4.72 4.29
CA MET A 34 1.95 -5.88 4.95
C MET A 34 2.90 -7.06 4.90
N ILE A 35 2.79 -7.97 5.85
CA ILE A 35 3.60 -9.19 5.85
C ILE A 35 2.82 -10.31 5.17
N GLU A 36 3.40 -10.87 4.11
CA GLU A 36 2.88 -12.02 3.37
C GLU A 36 3.97 -13.08 3.26
N ASN A 37 3.71 -14.30 3.74
CA ASN A 37 4.68 -15.41 3.73
C ASN A 37 6.06 -15.04 4.33
N GLY A 38 6.07 -14.26 5.41
CA GLY A 38 7.30 -13.79 6.07
C GLY A 38 8.04 -12.66 5.34
N MET A 39 7.50 -12.13 4.23
CA MET A 39 8.07 -11.02 3.46
C MET A 39 7.21 -9.77 3.58
N GLY A 40 7.85 -8.60 3.58
CA GLY A 40 7.14 -7.32 3.56
C GLY A 40 6.75 -6.95 2.12
N VAL A 41 5.47 -6.69 1.90
CA VAL A 41 4.87 -6.40 0.59
C VAL A 41 4.06 -5.12 0.68
N CYS A 42 4.31 -4.16 -0.22
CA CYS A 42 3.53 -2.93 -0.29
C CYS A 42 2.20 -3.18 -1.00
N ARG A 43 1.08 -2.91 -0.32
CA ARG A 43 -0.27 -3.09 -0.84
C ARG A 43 -1.09 -1.80 -0.75
N CYS A 44 -2.04 -1.67 -1.65
CA CYS A 44 -3.07 -0.63 -1.58
C CYS A 44 -4.18 -1.09 -0.64
N LEU A 45 -4.18 -0.60 0.60
CA LEU A 45 -5.19 -0.96 1.59
C LEU A 45 -6.26 0.12 1.66
N PHE A 46 -7.45 -0.21 1.18
CA PHE A 46 -8.60 0.69 1.17
C PHE A 46 -9.83 -0.05 1.66
N ASN A 47 -10.50 0.51 2.66
CA ASN A 47 -11.83 0.07 3.08
C ASN A 47 -12.83 1.15 2.68
N CYS A 48 -13.43 1.00 1.50
CA CYS A 48 -14.35 1.99 0.94
C CYS A 48 -15.79 1.64 1.30
N SER A 49 -16.57 2.63 1.73
CA SER A 49 -18.02 2.46 1.91
C SER A 49 -18.70 2.26 0.56
N SER A 50 -19.90 1.65 0.59
CA SER A 50 -20.75 1.50 -0.58
C SER A 50 -21.55 2.77 -0.93
N GLU A 51 -21.31 3.88 -0.23
CA GLU A 51 -21.98 5.15 -0.50
C GLU A 51 -21.65 5.67 -1.91
N LYS A 52 -22.66 6.20 -2.58
CA LYS A 52 -22.55 6.71 -3.95
C LYS A 52 -22.45 8.23 -3.91
N ASN A 53 -21.23 8.72 -3.76
CA ASN A 53 -20.88 10.13 -3.84
C ASN A 53 -19.99 10.31 -5.06
N GLN A 54 -20.60 10.18 -6.25
CA GLN A 54 -19.89 10.03 -7.51
C GLN A 54 -18.98 11.24 -7.81
N ILE A 55 -17.79 10.97 -8.33
CA ILE A 55 -16.82 11.99 -8.73
C ILE A 55 -16.17 11.65 -10.06
N CYS A 56 -15.85 12.66 -10.86
CA CYS A 56 -14.97 12.52 -12.01
C CYS A 56 -13.51 12.70 -11.56
N ALA A 57 -12.61 11.84 -12.05
CA ALA A 57 -11.18 11.95 -11.78
C ALA A 57 -10.41 12.51 -12.99
N SER A 58 -9.16 12.92 -12.76
CA SER A 58 -8.22 13.48 -13.75
C SER A 58 -7.95 12.58 -14.96
N ASN A 59 -8.19 11.27 -14.85
CA ASN A 59 -8.08 10.30 -15.95
C ASN A 59 -9.35 10.19 -16.81
N GLY A 60 -10.36 11.04 -16.55
CA GLY A 60 -11.63 11.06 -17.29
C GLY A 60 -12.62 9.97 -16.91
N LEU A 61 -12.34 9.18 -15.86
CA LEU A 61 -13.24 8.13 -15.38
C LEU A 61 -14.11 8.63 -14.22
N LEU A 62 -15.33 8.09 -14.15
CA LEU A 62 -16.27 8.32 -13.06
C LEU A 62 -16.11 7.23 -12.00
N TYR A 63 -15.89 7.63 -10.75
CA TYR A 63 -15.78 6.73 -9.62
C TYR A 63 -16.99 6.84 -8.71
N GLN A 64 -17.36 5.74 -8.06
CA GLN A 64 -18.50 5.68 -7.14
C GLN A 64 -18.35 6.64 -5.96
N ASN A 65 -17.12 6.83 -5.47
CA ASN A 65 -16.77 7.79 -4.45
C ASN A 65 -15.25 8.10 -4.45
N LEU A 66 -14.83 9.04 -3.60
CA LEU A 66 -13.43 9.45 -3.48
C LEU A 66 -12.49 8.34 -3.01
N CYS A 67 -12.97 7.43 -2.15
CA CYS A 67 -12.15 6.31 -1.68
C CYS A 67 -11.84 5.35 -2.84
N GLU A 68 -12.86 5.02 -3.63
CA GLU A 68 -12.74 4.18 -4.83
C GLU A 68 -11.78 4.77 -5.86
N MET A 69 -11.82 6.08 -6.09
CA MET A 69 -10.85 6.78 -6.93
C MET A 69 -9.41 6.64 -6.39
N LYS A 70 -9.20 6.88 -5.10
CA LYS A 70 -7.87 6.75 -4.48
C LYS A 70 -7.35 5.32 -4.50
N ARG A 71 -8.25 4.33 -4.34
CA ARG A 71 -7.91 2.91 -4.44
C ARG A 71 -7.38 2.58 -5.82
N ASP A 72 -8.09 2.99 -6.87
CA ASP A 72 -7.67 2.73 -8.26
C ASP A 72 -6.33 3.41 -8.57
N GLY A 73 -6.18 4.69 -8.19
CA GLY A 73 -4.93 5.43 -8.35
C GLY A 73 -3.75 4.73 -7.67
N CYS A 74 -3.92 4.25 -6.43
CA CYS A 74 -2.90 3.47 -5.75
C CYS A 74 -2.56 2.17 -6.51
N THR A 75 -3.57 1.42 -6.95
CA THR A 75 -3.35 0.13 -7.64
C THR A 75 -2.69 0.27 -9.00
N ARG A 76 -2.89 1.42 -9.66
CA ARG A 76 -2.34 1.73 -10.98
C ARG A 76 -1.07 2.57 -10.92
N ASP A 77 -0.60 2.90 -9.71
CA ASP A 77 0.52 3.84 -9.47
C ASP A 77 0.32 5.18 -10.21
N GLU A 78 -0.94 5.67 -10.22
CA GLU A 78 -1.36 6.90 -10.88
C GLU A 78 -1.86 7.92 -9.84
N ASN A 79 -1.45 9.18 -9.99
CA ASN A 79 -1.93 10.26 -9.13
C ASN A 79 -3.28 10.79 -9.65
N LEU A 80 -4.36 10.19 -9.19
CA LEU A 80 -5.72 10.63 -9.53
C LEU A 80 -6.19 11.76 -8.62
N THR A 81 -6.68 12.84 -9.23
CA THR A 81 -7.28 13.97 -8.51
C THR A 81 -8.75 14.13 -8.91
N PRO A 82 -9.63 14.55 -7.99
CA PRO A 82 -11.00 14.86 -8.36
C PRO A 82 -11.02 16.09 -9.25
N ILE A 83 -11.74 16.02 -10.37
CA ILE A 83 -12.03 17.19 -11.19
C ILE A 83 -13.19 17.91 -10.54
N ASN A 84 -12.94 19.10 -9.98
CA ASN A 84 -14.02 20.02 -9.66
C ASN A 84 -14.55 20.58 -10.97
N THR A 85 -15.65 20.02 -11.48
CA THR A 85 -16.46 20.72 -12.47
C THR A 85 -17.21 21.82 -11.71
N SER A 86 -16.64 23.03 -11.73
CA SER A 86 -17.40 24.25 -11.44
C SER A 86 -18.49 24.35 -12.51
N TYR A 87 -19.72 23.99 -12.15
CA TYR A 87 -20.90 24.48 -12.86
C TYR A 87 -21.34 25.78 -12.20
#